data_AF-A0A842V7M1-F1
#
_entry.id   AF-A0A842V7M1-F1
#
_cell.length_a   1.000
_cell.length_b   1.000
_cell.length_c   1.000
_cell.angle_alpha   90.00
_cell.angle_beta   90.00
_cell.angle_gamma   90.00
#
_symmetry.space_group_name_H-M   'P 1'
#
loop_
_entity.id
_entity.type
_entity.pdbx_description
1 polymer ?
#
loop_
_entity_poly.entity_id
_entity_poly.type
_entity_poly.pdbx_seq_one_letter_code
_entity_poly.pdbx_strand_id
1 'polypeptide(L)'
;MPNHPLKPQPYSDSDRSESPDSEMISIPIPSRIFKDRAVSVLEAIVEYMKDELDLTFHDIAKLLNRDDRTVWTCYSRTKKKRQESRKQQEKEPGGKTKNEH
;
A
#
# COMPACT_ATOMS: atom_id res chain seq x y z
N MET A 1 -35.87 -31.53 -7.38
CA MET A 1 -34.65 -31.31 -8.19
C MET A 1 -34.66 -29.87 -8.69
N PRO A 2 -33.49 -29.22 -8.81
CA PRO A 2 -33.22 -27.93 -8.19
C PRO A 2 -33.94 -26.76 -8.85
N ASN A 3 -34.51 -25.91 -7.99
CA ASN A 3 -34.90 -24.55 -8.29
C ASN A 3 -33.59 -23.80 -8.61
N HIS A 4 -33.22 -23.72 -9.88
CA HIS A 4 -32.09 -22.92 -10.32
C HIS A 4 -32.55 -21.47 -10.39
N PRO A 5 -32.05 -20.56 -9.53
CA PRO A 5 -32.42 -19.16 -9.60
C PRO A 5 -31.94 -18.60 -10.95
N LEU A 6 -32.86 -17.93 -11.64
CA LEU A 6 -32.63 -17.22 -12.90
C LEU A 6 -31.39 -16.32 -12.76
N LYS A 7 -30.43 -16.45 -13.69
CA LYS A 7 -29.33 -15.48 -13.82
C LYS A 7 -29.95 -14.09 -14.03
N PRO A 8 -29.40 -13.02 -13.42
CA PRO A 8 -29.87 -11.68 -13.70
C PRO A 8 -29.59 -11.33 -15.17
N GLN A 9 -30.66 -10.93 -15.88
CA GLN A 9 -30.56 -10.34 -17.21
C GLN A 9 -29.83 -8.99 -17.11
N PRO A 10 -29.02 -8.60 -18.11
CA PRO A 10 -28.47 -7.25 -18.15
C PRO A 10 -29.61 -6.24 -18.28
N TYR A 11 -29.73 -5.36 -17.29
CA TYR A 11 -30.72 -4.29 -17.27
C TYR A 11 -30.46 -3.30 -18.41
N SER A 12 -31.52 -2.94 -19.13
CA SER A 12 -31.51 -2.08 -20.32
C SER A 12 -30.97 -0.67 -20.05
N ASP A 13 -30.18 -0.14 -21.00
CA ASP A 13 -29.49 1.16 -21.02
C ASP A 13 -30.35 2.44 -20.87
N SER A 14 -31.62 2.35 -20.48
CA SER A 14 -32.55 3.49 -20.34
C SER A 14 -32.81 3.94 -18.90
N ASP A 15 -32.34 3.20 -17.90
CA ASP A 15 -32.39 3.58 -16.48
C ASP A 15 -30.97 3.79 -15.96
N ARG A 16 -30.42 4.97 -16.28
CA ARG A 16 -29.12 5.42 -15.78
C ARG A 16 -29.29 6.02 -14.38
N SER A 17 -29.95 5.29 -13.48
CA SER A 17 -29.99 5.64 -12.06
C SER A 17 -28.64 5.30 -11.45
N GLU A 18 -28.00 6.36 -10.95
CA GLU A 18 -26.75 6.36 -10.21
C GLU A 18 -26.74 5.21 -9.19
N SER A 19 -25.73 4.35 -9.30
CA SER A 19 -25.52 3.26 -8.34
C SER A 19 -25.25 3.87 -6.96
N PRO A 20 -26.08 3.63 -5.93
CA PRO A 20 -25.98 4.35 -4.65
C PRO A 20 -24.83 3.86 -3.74
N ASP A 21 -24.05 2.86 -4.16
CA ASP A 21 -23.11 2.16 -3.27
C ASP A 21 -21.61 2.46 -3.53
N SER A 22 -21.27 3.55 -4.21
CA SER A 22 -19.87 4.00 -4.30
C SER A 22 -19.58 5.03 -3.20
N GLU A 23 -19.62 4.62 -1.93
CA GLU A 23 -18.93 5.40 -0.90
C GLU A 23 -17.45 5.49 -1.27
N MET A 24 -17.04 6.68 -1.73
CA MET A 24 -15.67 6.96 -2.13
C MET A 24 -14.78 6.91 -0.90
N ILE A 25 -14.11 5.78 -0.68
CA ILE A 25 -13.12 5.64 0.39
C ILE A 25 -11.89 6.50 0.02
N SER A 26 -11.68 7.58 0.77
CA SER A 26 -10.50 8.43 0.66
C SER A 26 -9.58 8.19 1.86
N ILE A 27 -8.35 7.77 1.60
CA ILE A 27 -7.32 7.57 2.62
C ILE A 27 -6.29 8.70 2.48
N PRO A 28 -6.13 9.57 3.50
CA PRO A 28 -5.11 10.62 3.45
C PRO A 28 -3.72 9.99 3.56
N ILE A 29 -2.88 10.24 2.56
CA ILE A 29 -1.50 9.74 2.52
C ILE A 29 -0.53 10.90 2.77
N PRO A 30 0.28 10.87 3.84
CA PRO A 30 1.28 11.90 4.10
C PRO A 30 2.36 11.91 3.00
N SER A 31 2.63 13.07 2.41
CA SER A 31 3.66 13.20 1.35
C SER A 31 5.07 12.82 1.82
N ARG A 32 5.32 12.82 3.14
CA ARG A 32 6.60 12.45 3.74
C ARG A 32 7.05 11.03 3.42
N ILE A 33 6.12 10.10 3.16
CA ILE A 33 6.47 8.71 2.81
C ILE A 33 7.22 8.61 1.48
N PHE A 34 7.06 9.60 0.59
CA PHE A 34 7.73 9.68 -0.71
C PHE A 34 9.11 10.36 -0.65
N LYS A 35 9.58 10.75 0.54
CA LYS A 35 10.92 11.33 0.71
C LYS A 35 12.03 10.34 0.35
N ASP A 36 11.78 9.06 0.60
CA ASP A 36 12.74 7.99 0.32
C ASP A 36 12.69 7.59 -1.16
N ARG A 37 13.75 7.94 -1.90
CA ARG A 37 13.85 7.62 -3.35
C ARG A 37 14.37 6.20 -3.62
N ALA A 38 14.74 5.43 -2.58
CA ALA A 38 15.16 4.04 -2.75
C ALA A 38 13.96 3.10 -3.03
N VAL A 39 12.76 3.53 -2.64
CA VAL A 39 11.51 2.78 -2.79
C VAL A 39 10.62 3.46 -3.84
N SER A 40 9.86 2.67 -4.58
CA SER A 40 8.87 3.19 -5.52
C SER A 40 7.65 3.75 -4.79
N VAL A 41 6.85 4.56 -5.49
CA VAL A 41 5.62 5.17 -4.95
C VAL A 41 4.66 4.11 -4.40
N LEU A 42 4.43 3.02 -5.15
CA LEU A 42 3.56 1.93 -4.72
C LEU A 42 4.15 1.18 -3.52
N GLU A 43 5.46 0.95 -3.50
CA GLU A 43 6.16 0.33 -2.37
C GLU A 43 6.01 1.15 -1.08
N ALA A 44 6.14 2.48 -1.16
CA ALA A 44 5.95 3.38 -0.03
C ALA A 44 4.51 3.41 0.47
N ILE A 45 3.52 3.43 -0.45
CA ILE A 45 2.09 3.40 -0.09
C ILE A 45 1.74 2.08 0.60
N VAL A 46 2.12 0.94 0.01
CA VAL A 46 1.83 -0.39 0.58
C VAL A 46 2.45 -0.56 1.96
N GLU A 47 3.69 -0.10 2.13
CA GLU A 47 4.36 -0.12 3.43
C GLU A 47 3.64 0.76 4.46
N TYR A 48 3.28 2.00 4.11
CA TYR A 48 2.52 2.87 5.01
C TYR A 48 1.16 2.26 5.40
N MET A 49 0.42 1.74 4.43
CA MET A 49 -0.87 1.09 4.68
C MET A 49 -0.73 -0.16 5.57
N LYS A 50 0.41 -0.86 5.49
CA LYS A 50 0.63 -2.05 6.31
C LYS A 50 1.17 -1.74 7.70
N ASP A 51 2.15 -0.85 7.81
CA ASP A 51 2.88 -0.63 9.06
C ASP A 51 2.23 0.48 9.91
N GLU A 52 1.63 1.51 9.29
CA GLU A 52 1.02 2.65 10.01
C GLU A 52 -0.50 2.51 10.14
N LEU A 53 -1.17 1.88 9.16
CA LEU A 53 -2.63 1.66 9.20
C LEU A 53 -3.04 0.23 9.60
N ASP A 54 -2.06 -0.66 9.80
CA ASP A 54 -2.22 -2.09 10.12
C ASP A 54 -3.26 -2.85 9.27
N LEU A 55 -3.40 -2.47 8.00
CA LEU A 55 -4.33 -3.13 7.09
C LEU A 55 -3.84 -4.52 6.70
N THR A 56 -4.78 -5.40 6.33
CA THR A 56 -4.42 -6.70 5.76
C THR A 56 -3.99 -6.54 4.30
N PHE A 57 -3.15 -7.47 3.79
CA PHE A 57 -2.76 -7.44 2.38
C PHE A 57 -3.96 -7.50 1.43
N HIS A 58 -5.01 -8.22 1.85
CA HIS A 58 -6.24 -8.34 1.09
C HIS A 58 -7.03 -7.01 1.03
N ASP A 59 -7.10 -6.28 2.13
CA ASP A 59 -7.77 -4.97 2.16
C ASP A 59 -7.00 -3.95 1.33
N ILE A 60 -5.67 -3.94 1.44
CA ILE A 60 -4.79 -3.09 0.63
C ILE A 60 -4.97 -3.39 -0.85
N ALA A 61 -5.04 -4.68 -1.21
CA ALA A 61 -5.26 -5.12 -2.59
C ALA A 61 -6.61 -4.63 -3.15
N LYS A 62 -7.69 -4.73 -2.36
CA LYS A 62 -9.00 -4.17 -2.73
C LYS A 62 -8.95 -2.65 -2.92
N LEU A 63 -8.35 -1.93 -1.97
CA LEU A 63 -8.27 -0.47 -2.00
C LEU A 63 -7.45 0.05 -3.18
N LEU A 64 -6.36 -0.65 -3.54
CA LEU A 64 -5.51 -0.30 -4.67
C LEU A 64 -5.98 -0.91 -6.00
N ASN A 65 -7.02 -1.74 -5.97
CA ASN A 65 -7.49 -2.55 -7.09
C ASN A 65 -6.33 -3.34 -7.74
N ARG A 66 -5.62 -4.12 -6.93
CA ARG A 66 -4.46 -4.95 -7.32
C ARG A 66 -4.60 -6.36 -6.78
N ASP A 67 -3.79 -7.28 -7.32
CA ASP A 67 -3.71 -8.65 -6.82
C ASP A 67 -2.89 -8.72 -5.51
N ASP A 68 -3.33 -9.52 -4.56
CA ASP A 68 -2.68 -9.75 -3.26
C ASP A 68 -1.18 -10.09 -3.39
N ARG A 69 -0.79 -10.86 -4.43
CA ARG A 69 0.62 -11.21 -4.69
C ARG A 69 1.45 -9.99 -5.06
N THR A 70 0.84 -9.02 -5.75
CA THR A 70 1.52 -7.76 -6.11
C THR A 70 1.80 -6.95 -4.86
N VAL A 71 0.79 -6.80 -4.00
CA VAL A 71 0.92 -6.08 -2.71
C VAL A 71 2.01 -6.73 -1.85
N TRP A 72 1.95 -8.06 -1.69
CA TRP A 72 2.96 -8.79 -0.91
C TRP A 72 4.38 -8.65 -1.47
N THR A 73 4.53 -8.72 -2.81
CA THR A 73 5.83 -8.57 -3.47
C THR A 73 6.40 -7.18 -3.26
N CYS A 74 5.58 -6.13 -3.38
CA CYS A 74 5.97 -4.76 -3.08
C CYS A 74 6.44 -4.63 -1.63
N TYR A 75 5.63 -5.04 -0.66
CA TYR A 75 5.98 -4.98 0.76
C TYR A 75 7.30 -5.71 1.07
N SER A 76 7.46 -6.93 0.55
CA SER A 76 8.66 -7.76 0.77
C SER A 76 9.92 -7.10 0.21
N ARG A 77 9.83 -6.47 -0.98
CA ARG A 77 10.93 -5.71 -1.58
C ARG A 77 11.29 -4.48 -0.76
N THR A 78 10.29 -3.70 -0.31
CA THR A 78 10.49 -2.53 0.54
C THR A 78 11.22 -2.89 1.83
N LYS A 79 10.75 -3.95 2.52
CA LYS A 79 11.35 -4.43 3.77
C LYS A 79 12.81 -4.83 3.59
N LYS A 80 13.14 -5.49 2.48
CA LYS A 80 14.52 -5.85 2.14
C LYS A 80 15.40 -4.60 1.94
N LYS A 81 14.92 -3.62 1.17
CA LYS A 81 15.63 -2.35 0.95
C LYS A 81 15.86 -1.58 2.27
N ARG A 82 14.89 -1.56 3.18
CA ARG A 82 15.02 -0.92 4.50
C ARG A 82 16.01 -1.64 5.43
N GLN A 83 16.08 -2.96 5.34
CA GLN A 83 17.09 -3.73 6.08
C GLN A 83 18.50 -3.44 5.55
N GLU A 84 18.66 -3.28 4.25
CA GLU A 84 19.94 -2.95 3.62
C GLU A 84 20.40 -1.52 3.97
N SER A 85 19.48 -0.54 4.02
CA SER A 85 19.80 0.83 4.40
C SER A 85 20.13 0.99 5.89
N ARG A 86 19.48 0.23 6.79
CA ARG A 86 19.80 0.23 8.22
C ARG A 86 21.21 -0.28 8.53
N LYS A 87 21.68 -1.30 7.78
CA LYS A 87 23.04 -1.86 7.93
C LYS A 87 24.17 -0.88 7.56
N GLN A 88 23.87 0.22 6.87
CA GLN A 88 24.86 1.23 6.50
C GLN A 88 24.99 2.34 7.56
N GLN A 89 24.00 2.51 8.44
CA GLN A 89 24.03 3.52 9.51
C GLN A 89 24.78 3.04 10.77
N GLU A 90 24.99 1.74 10.93
CA GLU A 90 25.78 1.16 12.03
C GLU A 90 27.30 1.11 11.76
N LYS A 91 27.76 1.55 10.58
CA LYS A 91 29.18 1.51 10.18
C LYS A 91 29.99 2.77 10.47
N GLU A 92 29.46 3.73 11.23
CA GLU A 92 30.22 4.91 11.71
C GLU A 92 30.43 4.82 13.24
N PRO A 93 31.54 4.22 13.72
CA PRO A 93 31.98 4.44 15.09
C PRO A 93 32.87 5.70 15.15
N GLY A 94 32.40 6.72 15.86
CA GLY A 94 33.29 7.67 16.54
C GLY A 94 33.64 8.95 15.79
N GLY A 95 32.72 9.92 15.81
CA GLY A 95 33.10 11.33 15.76
C GLY A 95 33.92 11.68 17.01
N LYS A 96 35.25 11.66 16.89
CA LYS A 96 36.17 12.21 17.88
C LYS A 96 35.93 13.73 17.97
N THR A 97 35.25 14.19 19.01
CA THR A 97 35.36 15.60 19.43
C THR A 97 36.74 15.74 20.09
N LYS A 98 37.74 16.15 19.32
CA LYS A 98 38.97 16.68 19.88
C LYS A 98 38.71 18.14 20.28
N ASN A 99 38.91 18.39 21.56
CA ASN A 99 39.13 19.69 22.16
C ASN A 99 40.20 20.46 21.38
N GLU A 100 40.03 21.79 21.22
CA GLU A 100 41.09 22.82 21.27
C GLU A 100 40.52 24.16 20.79
N HIS A 101 40.27 25.10 21.71
CA HIS A 101 41.05 26.34 21.91
C HIS A 101 40.49 27.09 23.13
#